data_AF-A0A2D5EUM8-F1
#
_entry.id   AF-A0A2D5EUM8-F1
#
_cell.length_a   1.000
_cell.length_b   1.000
_cell.length_c   1.000
_cell.angle_alpha   90.00
_cell.angle_beta   90.00
_cell.angle_gamma   90.00
#
_symmetry.space_group_name_H-M   'P 1'
#
loop_
_entity.id
_entity.type
_entity.pdbx_description
1 polymer ?
#
loop_
_entity_poly.entity_id
_entity_poly.type
_entity_poly.pdbx_seq_one_letter_code
_entity_poly.pdbx_strand_id
1 'polypeptide(L)'
;MIGARVTDTVEYYRKRQDTRSAVRTVRHREPDKLRWRTAVSKLTSDAGRRRGRERMRIEEPVREVVVDLPDDVLQREVVLDARRFNVDLDRGELLPIHRMGDLRRYAFLVGADMRVIERYVKLPIDFGAPIDTAACALVGRVMANHHRRRAQRLWLELPDPDGPEAQRPHHRYMAERAQHDADLARRWAALASRLLGT
;
A
#
# COMPACT_ATOMS: atom_id res chain seq x y z
N MET A 1 -31.40 8.74 3.62
CA MET A 1 -30.57 8.41 2.43
C MET A 1 -30.42 6.90 2.34
N ILE A 2 -31.54 6.19 2.15
CA ILE A 2 -31.59 4.72 2.05
C ILE A 2 -31.35 4.42 0.56
N GLY A 3 -30.29 3.69 0.23
CA GLY A 3 -29.95 3.29 -1.15
C GLY A 3 -28.72 3.95 -1.80
N ALA A 4 -28.16 5.04 -1.24
CA ALA A 4 -26.92 5.62 -1.76
C ALA A 4 -25.71 4.73 -1.46
N ARG A 5 -24.75 4.69 -2.41
CA ARG A 5 -23.48 3.94 -2.24
C ARG A 5 -22.68 4.54 -1.09
N VAL A 6 -22.01 3.70 -0.31
CA VAL A 6 -21.20 4.13 0.86
C VAL A 6 -20.18 5.22 0.48
N THR A 7 -19.56 5.12 -0.69
CA THR A 7 -18.61 6.09 -1.23
C THR A 7 -19.21 7.47 -1.46
N ASP A 8 -20.46 7.52 -1.92
CA ASP A 8 -21.15 8.75 -2.32
C ASP A 8 -21.66 9.47 -1.07
N THR A 9 -22.18 8.69 -0.10
CA THR A 9 -22.58 9.21 1.20
C THR A 9 -21.38 9.78 1.98
N VAL A 10 -20.25 9.07 2.01
CA VAL A 10 -19.02 9.57 2.64
C VAL A 10 -18.52 10.82 1.92
N GLU A 11 -18.51 10.85 0.59
CA GLU A 11 -18.13 12.04 -0.18
C GLU A 11 -19.04 13.25 0.12
N TYR A 12 -20.35 13.02 0.19
CA TYR A 12 -21.34 14.03 0.50
C TYR A 12 -21.08 14.70 1.85
N TYR A 13 -20.82 13.90 2.89
CA TYR A 13 -20.54 14.41 4.23
C TYR A 13 -19.15 15.06 4.32
N ARG A 14 -18.15 14.49 3.64
CA ARG A 14 -16.80 15.06 3.55
C ARG A 14 -16.80 16.46 2.95
N LYS A 15 -17.52 16.68 1.83
CA LYS A 15 -17.62 17.99 1.18
C LYS A 15 -18.26 19.05 2.09
N ARG A 16 -19.10 18.65 3.04
CA ARG A 16 -19.70 19.51 4.07
C ARG A 16 -18.88 19.61 5.36
N GLN A 17 -17.70 19.00 5.39
CA GLN A 17 -16.85 18.89 6.58
C GLN A 17 -17.53 18.17 7.78
N ASP A 18 -18.60 17.42 7.53
CA ASP A 18 -19.30 16.62 8.55
C ASP A 18 -18.63 15.25 8.72
N THR A 19 -17.47 15.28 9.36
CA THR A 19 -16.66 14.07 9.63
C THR A 19 -17.39 13.05 10.51
N ARG A 20 -18.24 13.50 11.43
CA ARG A 20 -18.99 12.61 12.33
C ARG A 20 -19.97 11.74 11.56
N SER A 21 -20.73 12.33 10.64
CA SER A 21 -21.67 11.58 9.80
C SER A 21 -20.95 10.68 8.79
N ALA A 22 -19.81 11.14 8.26
CA ALA A 22 -18.98 10.35 7.36
C ALA A 22 -18.43 9.08 8.05
N VAL A 23 -17.87 9.22 9.26
CA VAL A 23 -17.41 8.09 10.09
C VAL A 23 -18.58 7.18 10.46
N ARG A 24 -19.71 7.73 10.92
CA ARG A 24 -20.90 6.93 11.25
C ARG A 24 -21.36 6.08 10.06
N THR A 25 -21.30 6.62 8.84
CA THR A 25 -21.66 5.90 7.61
C THR A 25 -20.78 4.67 7.41
N VAL A 26 -19.46 4.80 7.55
CA VAL A 26 -18.52 3.67 7.41
C VAL A 26 -18.76 2.60 8.49
N ARG A 27 -19.07 3.02 9.72
CA ARG A 27 -19.29 2.10 10.85
C ARG A 27 -20.55 1.24 10.73
N HIS A 28 -21.61 1.76 10.12
CA HIS A 28 -22.93 1.10 10.11
C HIS A 28 -23.26 0.40 8.78
N ARG A 29 -22.44 0.59 7.75
CA ARG A 29 -22.62 -0.04 6.44
C ARG A 29 -21.77 -1.31 6.38
N GLU A 30 -22.35 -2.38 5.85
CA GLU A 30 -21.60 -3.61 5.62
C GLU A 30 -20.38 -3.35 4.72
N PRO A 31 -19.20 -3.91 5.07
CA PRO A 31 -17.99 -3.72 4.29
C PRO A 31 -18.05 -4.46 2.95
N ASP A 32 -18.34 -3.75 1.87
CA ASP A 32 -18.08 -4.25 0.52
C ASP A 32 -16.63 -3.97 0.11
N LYS A 33 -15.88 -5.01 -0.29
CA LYS A 33 -14.40 -4.98 -0.44
C LYS A 33 -13.83 -3.74 -1.13
N LEU A 34 -14.47 -3.28 -2.21
CA LEU A 34 -13.97 -2.15 -3.00
C LEU A 34 -14.52 -0.79 -2.56
N ARG A 35 -15.83 -0.66 -2.35
CA ARG A 35 -16.43 0.66 -2.10
C ARG A 35 -16.23 1.07 -0.66
N TRP A 36 -16.37 0.15 0.30
CA TRP A 36 -16.08 0.41 1.70
C TRP A 36 -14.60 0.77 1.91
N ARG A 37 -13.66 0.00 1.32
CA ARG A 37 -12.22 0.33 1.33
C ARG A 37 -11.96 1.73 0.77
N THR A 38 -12.59 2.07 -0.35
CA THR A 38 -12.47 3.41 -0.96
C THR A 38 -13.02 4.50 -0.04
N ALA A 39 -14.15 4.25 0.62
CA ALA A 39 -14.75 5.18 1.57
C ALA A 39 -13.84 5.41 2.79
N VAL A 40 -13.25 4.34 3.35
CA VAL A 40 -12.24 4.45 4.41
C VAL A 40 -11.02 5.21 3.95
N SER A 41 -10.49 4.91 2.77
CA SER A 41 -9.32 5.60 2.20
C SER A 41 -9.53 7.12 2.11
N LYS A 42 -10.76 7.56 1.76
CA LYS A 42 -11.12 8.98 1.76
C LYS A 42 -11.10 9.59 3.17
N LEU A 43 -11.62 8.89 4.17
CA LEU A 43 -11.58 9.33 5.57
C LEU A 43 -10.16 9.39 6.12
N THR A 44 -9.33 8.38 5.82
CA THR A 44 -7.92 8.36 6.25
C THR A 44 -7.13 9.47 5.56
N SER A 45 -7.43 9.78 4.30
CA SER A 45 -6.83 10.94 3.63
C SER A 45 -7.16 12.26 4.32
N ASP A 46 -8.37 12.42 4.85
CA ASP A 46 -8.74 13.61 5.61
C ASP A 46 -8.10 13.63 7.00
N ALA A 47 -8.03 12.48 7.67
CA ALA A 47 -7.37 12.32 8.96
C ALA A 47 -5.87 12.67 8.86
N GLY A 48 -5.19 12.24 7.79
CA GLY A 48 -3.78 12.55 7.54
C GLY A 48 -3.48 14.04 7.37
N ARG A 49 -4.48 14.86 7.02
CA ARG A 49 -4.36 16.33 6.94
C ARG A 49 -4.63 17.03 8.27
N ARG A 50 -5.12 16.31 9.28
CA ARG A 50 -5.50 16.84 10.60
C ARG A 50 -4.42 16.53 11.63
N ARG A 51 -4.49 17.21 12.77
CA ARG A 51 -3.57 16.99 13.91
C ARG A 51 -4.34 16.78 15.20
N GLY A 52 -3.70 16.11 16.15
CA GLY A 52 -4.21 15.94 17.52
C GLY A 52 -5.62 15.36 17.57
N ARG A 53 -6.48 15.98 18.39
CA ARG A 53 -7.85 15.49 18.66
C ARG A 53 -8.72 15.38 17.41
N GLU A 54 -8.56 16.25 16.43
CA GLU A 54 -9.39 16.19 15.21
C GLU A 54 -9.07 15.00 14.33
N ARG A 55 -7.79 14.60 14.29
CA ARG A 55 -7.34 13.38 13.63
C ARG A 55 -7.87 12.15 14.37
N MET A 56 -7.74 12.13 15.69
CA MET A 56 -8.20 11.02 16.55
C MET A 56 -9.71 10.76 16.47
N ARG A 57 -10.53 11.80 16.20
CA ARG A 57 -11.98 11.65 15.96
C ARG A 57 -12.32 10.82 14.72
N ILE A 58 -11.37 10.64 13.80
CA ILE A 58 -11.52 9.81 12.60
C ILE A 58 -10.76 8.50 12.78
N GLU A 59 -9.49 8.57 13.24
CA GLU A 59 -8.63 7.39 13.32
C GLU A 59 -9.18 6.32 14.26
N GLU A 60 -9.53 6.67 15.51
CA GLU A 60 -9.96 5.65 16.48
C GLU A 60 -11.25 4.93 16.07
N PRO A 61 -12.35 5.62 15.68
CA PRO A 61 -13.57 4.92 15.31
C PRO A 61 -13.44 4.12 14.00
N VAL A 62 -12.54 4.53 13.09
CA VAL A 62 -12.26 3.76 11.87
C VAL A 62 -11.42 2.54 12.22
N ARG A 63 -10.41 2.69 13.10
CA ARG A 63 -9.57 1.59 13.58
C ARG A 63 -10.41 0.50 14.24
N GLU A 64 -11.32 0.85 15.15
CA GLU A 64 -12.24 -0.10 15.80
C GLU A 64 -12.93 -1.00 14.76
N VAL A 65 -13.54 -0.39 13.74
CA VAL A 65 -14.27 -1.17 12.73
C VAL A 65 -13.35 -1.97 11.82
N VAL A 66 -12.14 -1.47 11.52
CA VAL A 66 -11.15 -2.22 10.75
C VAL A 66 -10.69 -3.45 11.50
N VAL A 67 -10.39 -3.33 12.80
CA VAL A 67 -9.97 -4.45 13.65
C VAL A 67 -11.04 -5.54 13.74
N ASP A 68 -12.32 -5.15 13.72
CA ASP A 68 -13.45 -6.08 13.81
C ASP A 68 -13.91 -6.66 12.45
N LEU A 69 -13.24 -6.33 11.33
CA LEU A 69 -13.60 -6.89 10.02
C LEU A 69 -13.33 -8.42 9.97
N PRO A 70 -14.24 -9.22 9.37
CA PRO A 70 -14.04 -10.66 9.23
C PRO A 70 -13.10 -11.07 8.08
N ASP A 71 -12.70 -10.13 7.21
CA ASP A 71 -11.85 -10.41 6.05
C ASP A 71 -10.44 -9.83 6.27
N ASP A 72 -9.51 -10.70 6.65
CA ASP A 72 -8.10 -10.38 6.91
C ASP A 72 -7.40 -9.70 5.73
N VAL A 73 -7.80 -10.05 4.50
CA VAL A 73 -7.23 -9.43 3.29
C VAL A 73 -7.71 -7.98 3.21
N LEU A 74 -9.00 -7.73 3.42
CA LEU A 74 -9.56 -6.39 3.43
C LEU A 74 -8.97 -5.54 4.58
N GLN A 75 -8.83 -6.10 5.78
CA GLN A 75 -8.19 -5.45 6.93
C GLN A 75 -6.82 -4.90 6.59
N ARG A 76 -5.93 -5.81 6.15
CA ARG A 76 -4.56 -5.48 5.77
C ARG A 76 -4.51 -4.42 4.68
N GLU A 77 -5.33 -4.56 3.65
CA GLU A 77 -5.36 -3.61 2.55
C GLU A 77 -5.80 -2.20 2.99
N VAL A 78 -6.73 -2.12 3.95
CA VAL A 78 -7.19 -0.85 4.53
C VAL A 78 -6.10 -0.20 5.40
N VAL A 79 -5.41 -0.99 6.23
CA VAL A 79 -4.27 -0.53 7.02
C VAL A 79 -3.17 0.04 6.10
N LEU A 80 -2.83 -0.68 5.03
CA LEU A 80 -1.84 -0.22 4.06
C LEU A 80 -2.28 1.06 3.35
N ASP A 81 -3.55 1.18 2.96
CA ASP A 81 -4.04 2.42 2.34
C ASP A 81 -4.01 3.61 3.30
N ALA A 82 -4.37 3.39 4.57
CA ALA A 82 -4.32 4.43 5.60
C ALA A 82 -2.89 4.92 5.83
N ARG A 83 -1.92 4.00 5.87
CA ARG A 83 -0.51 4.34 6.09
C ARG A 83 0.07 5.22 4.99
N ARG A 84 -0.45 5.18 3.75
CA ARG A 84 -0.07 6.13 2.68
C ARG A 84 -0.34 7.59 3.04
N PHE A 85 -1.29 7.83 3.94
CA PHE A 85 -1.64 9.15 4.46
C PHE A 85 -1.04 9.43 5.84
N ASN A 86 -0.04 8.63 6.26
CA ASN A 86 0.56 8.65 7.59
C ASN A 86 -0.46 8.48 8.72
N VAL A 87 -1.58 7.80 8.44
CA VAL A 87 -2.60 7.38 9.40
C VAL A 87 -2.25 5.99 9.90
N ASP A 88 -2.40 5.79 11.21
CA ASP A 88 -2.13 4.52 11.85
C ASP A 88 -3.46 3.89 12.28
N LEU A 89 -3.80 2.76 11.65
CA LEU A 89 -4.99 1.95 11.96
C LEU A 89 -4.59 0.58 12.51
N ASP A 90 -3.31 0.34 12.81
CA ASP A 90 -2.82 -0.94 13.28
C ASP A 90 -1.70 -0.73 14.29
N ARG A 91 -2.00 -1.02 15.56
CA ARG A 91 -1.06 -0.94 16.67
C ARG A 91 -0.34 -2.27 16.90
N GLY A 92 -0.39 -3.18 15.92
CA GLY A 92 0.16 -4.53 15.97
C GLY A 92 -0.90 -5.62 16.15
N GLU A 93 -2.18 -5.29 16.00
CA GLU A 93 -3.27 -6.26 16.04
C GLU A 93 -3.45 -6.99 14.70
N LEU A 94 -3.09 -6.35 13.57
CA LEU A 94 -3.45 -6.81 12.23
C LEU A 94 -2.26 -7.27 11.40
N LEU A 95 -1.20 -6.47 11.32
CA LEU A 95 0.00 -6.84 10.57
C LEU A 95 1.03 -7.54 11.46
N PRO A 96 1.83 -8.47 10.89
CA PRO A 96 2.93 -9.06 11.64
C PRO A 96 3.90 -8.00 12.15
N ILE A 97 4.29 -8.13 13.42
CA ILE A 97 5.30 -7.28 14.03
C ILE A 97 6.67 -7.82 13.63
N HIS A 98 7.40 -7.05 12.82
CA HIS A 98 8.76 -7.36 12.43
C HIS A 98 9.75 -6.43 13.12
N ARG A 99 10.97 -6.92 13.34
CA ARG A 99 12.09 -6.14 13.85
C ARG A 99 13.00 -5.69 12.71
N MET A 100 13.90 -4.77 13.01
CA MET A 100 14.91 -4.31 12.04
C MET A 100 15.77 -5.47 11.51
N GLY A 101 16.07 -6.46 12.34
CA GLY A 101 16.76 -7.68 11.93
C GLY A 101 15.99 -8.50 10.89
N ASP A 102 14.67 -8.63 11.04
CA ASP A 102 13.82 -9.35 10.09
C ASP A 102 13.80 -8.63 8.74
N LEU A 103 13.64 -7.29 8.76
CA LEU A 103 13.65 -6.47 7.55
C LEU A 103 14.97 -6.63 6.77
N ARG A 104 16.11 -6.54 7.46
CA ARG A 104 17.44 -6.75 6.84
C ARG A 104 17.57 -8.16 6.26
N ARG A 105 17.14 -9.18 7.01
CA ARG A 105 17.17 -10.58 6.56
C ARG A 105 16.32 -10.78 5.31
N TYR A 106 15.08 -10.30 5.30
CA TYR A 106 14.19 -10.45 4.14
C TYR A 106 14.72 -9.70 2.93
N ALA A 107 15.19 -8.46 3.11
CA ALA A 107 15.76 -7.67 2.02
C ALA A 107 16.99 -8.36 1.40
N PHE A 108 17.86 -8.95 2.23
CA PHE A 108 18.99 -9.76 1.75
C PHE A 108 18.51 -10.97 0.95
N LEU A 109 17.58 -11.78 1.50
CA LEU A 109 17.11 -13.00 0.86
C LEU A 109 16.45 -12.77 -0.50
N VAL A 110 15.73 -11.65 -0.66
CA VAL A 110 15.06 -11.30 -1.93
C VAL A 110 15.92 -10.40 -2.82
N GLY A 111 17.11 -9.97 -2.37
CA GLY A 111 17.98 -9.07 -3.11
C GLY A 111 17.39 -7.68 -3.35
N ALA A 112 16.63 -7.15 -2.38
CA ALA A 112 16.10 -5.78 -2.39
C ALA A 112 17.05 -4.82 -1.67
N ASP A 113 17.24 -3.62 -2.24
CA ASP A 113 18.15 -2.61 -1.68
C ASP A 113 17.49 -1.83 -0.53
N MET A 114 17.93 -2.11 0.70
CA MET A 114 17.49 -1.43 1.92
C MET A 114 17.63 0.09 1.88
N ARG A 115 18.63 0.61 1.15
CA ARG A 115 18.87 2.06 1.04
C ARG A 115 17.72 2.79 0.36
N VAL A 116 16.86 2.08 -0.38
CA VAL A 116 15.65 2.65 -0.94
C VAL A 116 14.59 2.83 0.14
N ILE A 117 14.43 1.87 1.06
CA ILE A 117 13.47 1.95 2.16
C ILE A 117 13.82 3.09 3.10
N GLU A 118 15.10 3.23 3.44
CA GLU A 118 15.62 4.28 4.33
C GLU A 118 15.33 5.71 3.83
N ARG A 119 15.11 5.91 2.53
CA ARG A 119 14.71 7.22 1.97
C ARG A 119 13.27 7.61 2.27
N TYR A 120 12.42 6.62 2.53
CA TYR A 120 10.96 6.81 2.66
C TYR A 120 10.43 6.49 4.05
N VAL A 121 11.15 5.65 4.81
CA VAL A 121 10.75 5.19 6.13
C VAL A 121 11.87 5.45 7.11
N LYS A 122 11.55 6.09 8.24
CA LYS A 122 12.50 6.23 9.35
C LYS A 122 12.69 4.86 10.01
N LEU A 123 13.79 4.19 9.68
CA LEU A 123 14.14 2.91 10.27
C LEU A 123 14.85 3.10 11.61
N PRO A 124 14.60 2.22 12.59
CA PRO A 124 15.35 2.22 13.83
C PRO A 124 16.81 1.79 13.59
N ILE A 125 17.71 2.29 14.43
CA ILE A 125 19.14 1.92 14.40
C ILE A 125 19.34 0.55 15.08
N ASP A 126 18.58 0.28 16.15
CA ASP A 126 18.64 -0.97 16.90
C ASP A 126 18.08 -2.14 16.08
N PHE A 127 18.84 -3.23 16.05
CA PHE A 127 18.50 -4.48 15.37
C PHE A 127 17.25 -5.15 15.97
N GLY A 128 17.06 -5.02 17.28
CA GLY A 128 15.93 -5.61 18.01
C GLY A 128 14.64 -4.78 17.97
N ALA A 129 14.71 -3.53 17.54
CA ALA A 129 13.58 -2.61 17.57
C ALA A 129 12.52 -2.95 16.51
N PRO A 130 11.22 -2.78 16.81
CA PRO A 130 10.15 -2.99 15.85
C PRO A 130 10.24 -1.97 14.71
N ILE A 131 9.88 -2.41 13.51
CA ILE A 131 9.74 -1.55 12.34
C ILE A 131 8.27 -1.21 12.08
N ASP A 132 8.06 -0.15 11.32
CA ASP A 132 6.77 0.13 10.70
C ASP A 132 6.56 -0.82 9.50
N THR A 133 6.00 -2.00 9.78
CA THR A 133 5.73 -3.05 8.78
C THR A 133 4.90 -2.50 7.62
N ALA A 134 3.85 -1.74 7.90
CA ALA A 134 2.97 -1.16 6.89
C ALA A 134 3.73 -0.24 5.92
N ALA A 135 4.53 0.69 6.46
CA ALA A 135 5.31 1.61 5.64
C ALA A 135 6.37 0.89 4.80
N CYS A 136 7.09 -0.08 5.38
CA CYS A 136 8.08 -0.87 4.65
C CYS A 136 7.43 -1.69 3.52
N ALA A 137 6.31 -2.34 3.79
CA ALA A 137 5.56 -3.11 2.79
C ALA A 137 5.02 -2.21 1.66
N LEU A 138 4.56 -0.99 2.00
CA LEU A 138 4.14 0.01 1.01
C LEU A 138 5.28 0.40 0.08
N VAL A 139 6.48 0.69 0.60
CA VAL A 139 7.66 0.98 -0.24
C VAL A 139 7.93 -0.19 -1.18
N GLY A 140 7.91 -1.43 -0.67
CA GLY A 140 8.08 -2.61 -1.51
C GLY A 140 7.05 -2.71 -2.63
N ARG A 141 5.76 -2.49 -2.34
CA ARG A 141 4.70 -2.49 -3.37
C ARG A 141 4.88 -1.36 -4.39
N VAL A 142 5.25 -0.16 -3.94
CA VAL A 142 5.47 0.99 -4.82
C VAL A 142 6.64 0.74 -5.76
N MET A 143 7.77 0.25 -5.23
CA MET A 143 8.95 -0.09 -6.03
C MET A 143 8.67 -1.23 -7.00
N ALA A 144 7.97 -2.28 -6.56
CA ALA A 144 7.55 -3.37 -7.42
C ALA A 144 6.70 -2.86 -8.60
N ASN A 145 5.73 -2.00 -8.33
CA ASN A 145 4.88 -1.43 -9.36
C ASN A 145 5.65 -0.47 -10.30
N HIS A 146 6.57 0.33 -9.77
CA HIS A 146 7.42 1.22 -10.56
C HIS A 146 8.22 0.44 -11.59
N HIS A 147 8.96 -0.57 -11.15
CA HIS A 147 9.79 -1.38 -12.05
C HIS A 147 8.95 -2.22 -13.02
N ARG A 148 7.81 -2.77 -12.56
CA ARG A 148 6.89 -3.50 -13.44
C ARG A 148 6.36 -2.62 -14.59
N ARG A 149 5.93 -1.39 -14.30
CA ARG A 149 5.46 -0.44 -15.33
C ARG A 149 6.55 -0.08 -16.32
N ARG A 150 7.80 0.07 -15.85
CA ARG A 150 8.96 0.33 -16.73
C ARG A 150 9.25 -0.85 -17.65
N ALA A 151 9.27 -2.07 -17.11
CA ALA A 151 9.46 -3.29 -17.89
C ALA A 151 8.37 -3.44 -18.96
N GLN A 152 7.10 -3.27 -18.57
CA GLN A 152 5.95 -3.32 -19.49
C GLN A 152 6.07 -2.28 -20.61
N ARG A 153 6.45 -1.05 -20.28
CA ARG A 153 6.64 0.00 -21.30
C ARG A 153 7.72 -0.39 -22.30
N LEU A 154 8.88 -0.85 -21.83
CA LEU A 154 9.96 -1.27 -22.71
C LEU A 154 9.58 -2.44 -23.60
N TRP A 155 8.84 -3.43 -23.09
CA TRP A 155 8.35 -4.54 -23.92
C TRP A 155 7.36 -4.11 -24.99
N LEU A 156 6.50 -3.12 -24.70
CA LEU A 156 5.56 -2.58 -25.69
C LEU A 156 6.25 -1.76 -26.80
N GLU A 157 7.49 -1.30 -26.57
CA GLU A 157 8.30 -0.59 -27.56
C GLU A 157 9.15 -1.53 -28.42
N LEU A 158 9.23 -2.83 -28.07
CA LEU A 158 9.92 -3.81 -28.90
C LEU A 158 9.06 -4.16 -30.13
N PRO A 159 9.68 -4.40 -31.29
CA PRO A 159 8.95 -4.91 -32.44
C PRO A 159 8.35 -6.28 -32.11
N ASP A 160 7.22 -6.57 -32.75
CA ASP A 160 6.57 -7.88 -32.65
C ASP A 160 7.58 -8.97 -33.06
N PRO A 161 7.85 -9.98 -32.22
CA PRO A 161 8.73 -11.09 -32.57
C PRO A 161 8.29 -11.84 -33.84
N ASP A 162 7.00 -11.83 -34.17
CA ASP A 162 6.43 -12.46 -35.37
C ASP A 162 6.19 -11.45 -36.51
N GLY A 163 6.59 -10.19 -36.31
CA GLY A 163 6.42 -9.11 -37.26
C GLY A 163 7.44 -9.11 -38.40
N PRO A 164 7.17 -8.35 -39.49
CA PRO A 164 8.09 -8.23 -40.62
C PRO A 164 9.34 -7.39 -40.28
N GLU A 165 9.37 -6.70 -39.15
CA GLU A 165 10.48 -5.83 -38.74
C GLU A 165 11.63 -6.63 -38.11
N ALA A 166 12.82 -6.53 -38.71
CA ALA A 166 14.02 -7.17 -38.16
C ALA A 166 14.44 -6.53 -36.83
N GLN A 167 14.75 -7.36 -35.83
CA GLN A 167 15.29 -6.89 -34.55
C GLN A 167 16.64 -6.20 -34.73
N ARG A 168 16.73 -4.95 -34.28
CA ARG A 168 17.95 -4.15 -34.28
C ARG A 168 18.76 -4.39 -32.99
N PRO A 169 20.08 -4.13 -32.99
CA PRO A 169 20.91 -4.32 -31.80
C PRO A 169 20.41 -3.59 -30.54
N HIS A 170 19.84 -2.39 -30.68
CA HIS A 170 19.28 -1.64 -29.54
C HIS A 170 18.03 -2.29 -28.94
N HIS A 171 17.27 -3.08 -29.71
CA HIS A 171 16.13 -3.85 -29.19
C HIS A 171 16.60 -4.93 -28.21
N ARG A 172 17.78 -5.53 -28.42
CA ARG A 172 18.36 -6.50 -27.47
C ARG A 172 18.66 -5.83 -26.13
N TYR A 173 19.29 -4.65 -26.16
CA TYR A 173 19.55 -3.87 -24.96
C TYR A 173 18.25 -3.47 -24.23
N MET A 174 17.20 -3.07 -24.98
CA MET A 174 15.89 -2.76 -24.40
C MET A 174 15.24 -3.99 -23.75
N ALA A 175 15.32 -5.16 -24.38
CA ALA A 175 14.80 -6.41 -23.84
C ALA A 175 15.53 -6.83 -22.55
N GLU A 176 16.87 -6.75 -22.53
CA GLU A 176 17.68 -6.99 -21.33
C GLU A 176 17.31 -6.02 -20.20
N ARG A 177 17.13 -4.74 -20.53
CA ARG A 177 16.71 -3.72 -19.57
C ARG A 177 15.31 -3.99 -19.01
N ALA A 178 14.38 -4.40 -19.86
CA ALA A 178 13.03 -4.76 -19.47
C ALA A 178 13.03 -5.97 -18.54
N GLN A 179 13.83 -6.99 -18.85
CA GLN A 179 14.00 -8.16 -17.99
C GLN A 179 14.61 -7.79 -16.64
N HIS A 180 15.61 -6.92 -16.61
CA HIS A 180 16.19 -6.43 -15.37
C HIS A 180 15.17 -5.68 -14.50
N ASP A 181 14.36 -4.78 -15.09
CA ASP A 181 13.28 -4.10 -14.37
C ASP A 181 12.20 -5.11 -13.90
N ALA A 182 11.87 -6.14 -14.69
CA ALA A 182 10.95 -7.20 -14.25
C ALA A 182 11.50 -7.98 -13.05
N ASP A 183 12.80 -8.29 -13.03
CA ASP A 183 13.45 -8.95 -11.90
C ASP A 183 13.41 -8.09 -10.64
N LEU A 184 13.75 -6.81 -10.75
CA LEU A 184 13.63 -5.87 -9.63
C LEU A 184 12.19 -5.80 -9.11
N ALA A 185 11.21 -5.77 -10.01
CA ALA A 185 9.80 -5.77 -9.62
C ALA A 185 9.43 -7.02 -8.80
N ARG A 186 9.90 -8.21 -9.21
CA ARG A 186 9.68 -9.48 -8.49
C ARG A 186 10.31 -9.46 -7.10
N ARG A 187 11.56 -8.97 -6.97
CA ARG A 187 12.26 -8.88 -5.68
C ARG A 187 11.54 -7.98 -4.68
N TRP A 188 11.11 -6.80 -5.13
CA TRP A 188 10.35 -5.87 -4.30
C TRP A 188 8.97 -6.39 -3.92
N ALA A 189 8.29 -7.10 -4.82
CA ALA A 189 7.02 -7.77 -4.53
C ALA A 189 7.21 -8.89 -3.49
N ALA A 190 8.28 -9.68 -3.60
CA ALA A 190 8.62 -10.72 -2.64
C ALA A 190 8.91 -10.13 -1.25
N LEU A 191 9.64 -9.01 -1.17
CA LEU A 191 9.87 -8.32 0.11
C LEU A 191 8.55 -7.92 0.77
N ALA A 192 7.67 -7.26 0.01
CA ALA A 192 6.37 -6.82 0.53
C ALA A 192 5.52 -8.02 0.99
N SER A 193 5.53 -9.12 0.25
CA SER A 193 4.77 -10.33 0.59
C SER A 193 5.28 -10.96 1.89
N ARG A 194 6.61 -11.08 2.05
CA ARG A 194 7.26 -11.55 3.29
C ARG A 194 6.90 -10.69 4.51
N LEU A 195 6.95 -9.37 4.37
CA LEU A 195 6.58 -8.45 5.46
C LEU A 195 5.10 -8.59 5.85
N LEU A 196 4.24 -8.90 4.89
CA LEU A 196 2.80 -9.04 5.10
C LEU A 196 2.35 -10.47 5.45
N GLY A 197 3.28 -11.42 5.59
CA GLY A 197 2.97 -12.81 5.91
C GLY A 197 2.21 -13.57 4.82
N THR A 198 2.42 -13.23 3.53
CA THR A 198 1.80 -13.88 2.38
C THR A 198 2.78 -14.34 1.32
#